data_AF-A0A2E9IK13-F1
#
_entry.id   AF-A0A2E9IK13-F1
#
_cell.length_a   1.000
_cell.length_b   1.000
_cell.length_c   1.000
_cell.angle_alpha   90.00
_cell.angle_beta   90.00
_cell.angle_gamma   90.00
#
_symmetry.space_group_name_H-M   'P 1'
#
loop_
_entity.id
_entity.type
_entity.pdbx_description
1 polymer ?
#
loop_
_entity_poly.entity_id
_entity_poly.type
_entity_poly.pdbx_seq_one_letter_code
_entity_poly.pdbx_strand_id
1 'polypeptide(L)'
;MVRGLMWVGPSPIGMAEPWIEAIGLVAGFIGIIAWVPQIIEVWVHKQHEGLSLTSFGAVSFALGLWLVYGILVESIAMIVANIMTLTVIAAIIIGAWRARKAVDATEA
;
A
#
# COMPACT_ATOMS: atom_id res chain seq x y z
N MET A 1 -27.92 32.06 -21.47
CA MET A 1 -27.33 31.61 -20.19
C MET A 1 -26.13 30.74 -20.51
N VAL A 2 -24.94 31.35 -20.53
CA VAL A 2 -23.70 30.70 -20.95
C VAL A 2 -23.26 29.75 -19.82
N ARG A 3 -23.22 28.45 -20.10
CA ARG A 3 -22.58 27.47 -19.20
C ARG A 3 -21.14 27.91 -19.02
N GLY A 4 -20.77 28.25 -17.77
CA GLY A 4 -19.42 28.57 -17.39
C GLY A 4 -18.50 27.42 -17.74
N LEU A 5 -17.67 27.63 -18.76
CA LEU A 5 -16.52 26.81 -19.05
C LEU A 5 -15.57 26.96 -17.86
N MET A 6 -15.54 25.96 -16.97
CA MET A 6 -14.55 25.89 -15.90
C MET A 6 -13.19 25.62 -16.55
N TRP A 7 -12.55 26.70 -17.02
CA TRP A 7 -11.18 26.64 -17.50
C TRP A 7 -10.27 26.34 -16.31
N VAL A 8 -9.95 25.07 -16.12
CA VAL A 8 -8.87 24.64 -15.24
C VAL A 8 -7.59 24.77 -16.06
N GLY A 9 -6.95 25.94 -15.99
CA GLY A 9 -5.62 26.12 -16.58
C GLY A 9 -4.66 25.07 -16.00
N PRO A 10 -3.59 24.69 -16.72
CA PRO A 10 -2.64 23.72 -16.20
C PRO A 10 -2.04 24.25 -14.91
N SER A 11 -2.25 23.53 -13.80
CA SER A 11 -1.54 23.79 -12.56
C SER A 11 -0.05 23.60 -12.83
N PRO A 12 0.78 24.62 -12.55
CA PRO A 12 2.21 24.57 -12.84
C PRO A 12 2.86 23.61 -11.85
N ILE A 13 2.97 22.32 -12.20
CA ILE A 13 3.50 21.26 -11.30
C ILE A 13 2.95 21.44 -9.87
N GLY A 14 1.64 21.59 -9.77
CA GLY A 14 0.97 22.01 -8.54
C GLY A 14 0.26 20.83 -7.89
N MET A 15 0.49 20.68 -6.59
CA MET A 15 -0.20 19.77 -5.66
C MET A 15 -1.64 19.44 -6.10
N ALA A 16 -2.03 18.17 -5.98
CA ALA A 16 -3.38 17.76 -6.33
C ALA A 16 -4.42 18.53 -5.53
N GLU A 17 -5.56 18.82 -6.17
CA GLU A 17 -6.67 19.53 -5.54
C GLU A 17 -7.12 18.82 -4.25
N PRO A 18 -7.45 19.55 -3.16
CA PRO A 18 -7.72 18.94 -1.86
C PRO A 18 -8.80 17.84 -1.87
N TRP A 19 -9.81 17.95 -2.75
CA TRP A 19 -10.86 16.94 -2.87
C TRP A 19 -10.37 15.67 -3.58
N ILE A 20 -9.38 15.76 -4.47
CA ILE A 20 -8.73 14.60 -5.11
C ILE A 20 -7.89 13.87 -4.06
N GLU A 21 -7.11 14.62 -3.26
CA GLU A 21 -6.33 14.09 -2.15
C GLU A 21 -7.22 13.38 -1.12
N ALA A 22 -8.39 13.94 -0.81
CA ALA A 22 -9.35 13.30 0.09
C ALA A 22 -9.83 11.92 -0.44
N ILE A 23 -10.10 11.81 -1.75
CA ILE A 23 -10.45 10.52 -2.37
C ILE A 23 -9.28 9.53 -2.23
N GLY A 24 -8.05 9.98 -2.50
CA GLY A 24 -6.86 9.15 -2.37
C GLY A 24 -6.62 8.65 -0.94
N LEU A 25 -6.84 9.50 0.07
CA LEU A 25 -6.73 9.13 1.48
C LEU A 25 -7.79 8.10 1.89
N VAL A 26 -9.05 8.29 1.47
CA VAL A 26 -10.13 7.33 1.73
C VAL A 26 -9.84 6.00 1.04
N ALA A 27 -9.39 6.02 -0.21
CA ALA A 27 -8.99 4.82 -0.94
C ALA A 27 -7.84 4.09 -0.24
N GLY A 28 -6.82 4.82 0.22
CA GLY A 28 -5.71 4.28 1.00
C GLY A 28 -6.20 3.60 2.29
N PHE A 29 -7.08 4.25 3.03
CA PHE A 29 -7.66 3.69 4.27
C PHE A 29 -8.45 2.39 4.02
N ILE A 30 -9.30 2.38 2.99
CA ILE A 30 -10.02 1.16 2.58
C ILE A 30 -9.03 0.05 2.22
N GLY A 31 -7.98 0.39 1.48
CA GLY A 31 -6.90 -0.53 1.13
C GLY A 31 -6.27 -1.20 2.36
N ILE A 32 -5.97 -0.44 3.42
CA ILE A 32 -5.42 -0.99 4.66
C ILE A 32 -6.38 -1.97 5.34
N ILE A 33 -7.68 -1.62 5.41
CA ILE A 33 -8.70 -2.53 5.97
C ILE A 33 -8.77 -3.83 5.16
N ALA A 34 -8.67 -3.75 3.83
CA ALA A 34 -8.71 -4.91 2.94
C ALA A 34 -7.56 -5.91 3.19
N TRP A 35 -6.45 -5.49 3.79
CA TRP A 35 -5.33 -6.36 4.15
C TRP A 35 -5.47 -7.07 5.50
N VAL A 36 -6.43 -6.67 6.35
CA VAL A 36 -6.63 -7.26 7.68
C VAL A 36 -6.79 -8.79 7.63
N PRO A 37 -7.58 -9.39 6.73
CA PRO A 37 -7.71 -10.85 6.65
C PRO A 37 -6.36 -11.53 6.42
N GLN A 38 -5.51 -10.96 5.55
CA GLN A 38 -4.20 -11.52 5.24
C GLN A 38 -3.24 -11.46 6.42
N ILE A 39 -3.31 -10.39 7.24
CA ILE A 39 -2.55 -10.28 8.49
C ILE A 39 -3.00 -11.36 9.48
N ILE A 40 -4.31 -11.56 9.64
CA ILE A 40 -4.85 -12.59 10.54
C ILE A 40 -4.38 -13.98 10.12
N GLU A 41 -4.46 -14.30 8.83
CA GLU A 41 -4.04 -15.60 8.29
C GLU A 41 -2.58 -15.92 8.66
N VAL A 42 -1.70 -14.95 8.48
CA VAL A 42 -0.26 -15.14 8.71
C VAL A 42 0.11 -15.09 10.20
N TRP A 43 -0.44 -14.14 10.96
CA TRP A 43 -0.01 -13.91 12.35
C TRP A 43 -0.80 -14.71 13.37
N VAL A 44 -2.07 -14.99 13.11
CA VAL A 44 -2.96 -15.74 14.00
C VAL A 44 -2.98 -17.20 13.59
N HIS A 45 -3.36 -17.49 12.34
CA HIS A 45 -3.50 -18.86 11.86
C HIS A 45 -2.17 -19.53 11.48
N LYS A 46 -1.08 -18.75 11.41
CA LYS A 46 0.27 -19.21 11.01
C LYS A 46 0.31 -19.87 9.63
N GLN A 47 -0.67 -19.58 8.78
CA GLN A 47 -0.73 -20.13 7.44
C GLN A 47 0.08 -19.26 6.49
N HIS A 48 0.97 -19.91 5.75
CA HIS A 48 1.86 -19.28 4.77
C HIS A 48 1.95 -20.08 3.46
N GLU A 49 1.20 -21.16 3.35
CA GLU A 49 1.10 -21.97 2.15
C GLU A 49 0.45 -21.14 1.04
N GLY A 50 1.07 -21.12 -0.15
CA GLY A 50 0.63 -20.28 -1.27
C GLY A 50 1.11 -18.82 -1.24
N LEU A 51 1.69 -18.33 -0.15
CA LEU A 51 2.33 -17.01 -0.11
C LEU A 51 3.71 -17.04 -0.78
N SER A 52 3.84 -16.37 -1.93
CA SER A 52 5.14 -16.17 -2.60
C SER A 52 5.86 -14.95 -2.00
N LEU A 53 6.93 -15.18 -1.23
CA LEU A 53 7.75 -14.10 -0.68
C LEU A 53 8.36 -13.23 -1.80
N THR A 54 8.69 -13.83 -2.95
CA THR A 54 9.19 -13.12 -4.13
C THR A 54 8.15 -12.14 -4.68
N SER A 55 6.88 -12.57 -4.78
CA SER A 55 5.80 -11.72 -5.28
C SER A 55 5.54 -10.55 -4.34
N PHE A 56 5.52 -10.80 -3.03
CA PHE A 56 5.38 -9.73 -2.03
C PHE A 56 6.58 -8.78 -2.03
N GLY A 57 7.80 -9.28 -2.28
CA GLY A 57 9.00 -8.46 -2.50
C GLY A 57 8.87 -7.55 -3.72
N ALA A 58 8.41 -8.07 -4.86
CA ALA A 58 8.17 -7.27 -6.07
C ALA A 58 7.09 -6.19 -5.86
N VAL A 59 6.00 -6.53 -5.18
CA VAL A 59 4.96 -5.54 -4.81
C VAL A 59 5.54 -4.47 -3.88
N SER A 60 6.35 -4.84 -2.89
CA SER A 60 7.01 -3.89 -2.00
C SER A 60 7.91 -2.93 -2.77
N PHE A 61 8.68 -3.43 -3.73
CA PHE A 61 9.51 -2.59 -4.59
C PHE A 61 8.67 -1.62 -5.43
N ALA A 62 7.58 -2.09 -6.04
CA ALA A 62 6.66 -1.26 -6.81
C ALA A 62 6.01 -0.16 -5.95
N LEU A 63 5.56 -0.47 -4.73
CA LEU A 63 5.01 0.52 -3.79
C LEU A 63 6.08 1.52 -3.33
N GLY A 64 7.33 1.08 -3.19
CA GLY A 64 8.47 1.97 -2.95
C GLY A 64 8.67 2.98 -4.08
N LEU A 65 8.57 2.54 -5.33
CA LEU A 65 8.60 3.45 -6.49
C LEU A 65 7.39 4.40 -6.51
N TRP A 66 6.20 3.91 -6.16
CA TRP A 66 5.01 4.76 -6.04
C TRP A 66 5.11 5.79 -4.90
N LEU A 67 5.78 5.45 -3.80
CA LEU A 67 6.08 6.39 -2.73
C LEU A 67 7.04 7.49 -3.22
N VAL A 68 8.11 7.12 -3.91
CA VAL A 68 9.04 8.09 -4.53
C VAL A 68 8.27 8.98 -5.51
N TYR A 69 7.44 8.40 -6.37
CA TYR A 69 6.59 9.15 -7.29
C TYR A 69 5.67 10.13 -6.54
N GLY A 70 4.98 9.67 -5.48
CA GLY A 70 4.11 10.51 -4.65
C GLY A 70 4.82 11.71 -4.04
N ILE A 71 6.08 11.55 -3.62
CA ILE A 71 6.92 12.65 -3.14
C ILE A 71 7.23 13.63 -4.28
N LEU A 72 7.61 13.13 -5.46
CA LEU A 72 7.96 13.96 -6.62
C LEU A 72 6.78 14.77 -7.16
N VAL A 73 5.54 14.28 -7.00
CA VAL A 73 4.31 14.98 -7.40
C VAL A 73 3.60 15.67 -6.22
N GLU A 74 4.25 15.71 -5.05
CA GLU A 74 3.73 16.34 -3.83
C GLU A 74 2.32 15.88 -3.41
N SER A 75 2.00 14.59 -3.61
CA SER A 75 0.70 14.00 -3.22
C SER A 75 0.77 13.35 -1.85
N ILE A 76 0.09 13.95 -0.86
CA ILE A 76 0.03 13.43 0.51
C ILE A 76 -0.69 12.08 0.55
N ALA A 77 -1.76 11.91 -0.22
CA ALA A 77 -2.54 10.69 -0.33
C ALA A 77 -1.66 9.53 -0.80
N MET A 78 -0.87 9.73 -1.86
CA MET A 78 0.05 8.70 -2.35
C MET A 78 1.13 8.37 -1.33
N ILE A 79 1.70 9.38 -0.66
CA ILE A 79 2.74 9.18 0.35
C ILE A 79 2.19 8.34 1.50
N VAL A 80 1.08 8.77 2.11
CA VAL A 80 0.47 8.11 3.26
C VAL A 80 0.01 6.71 2.90
N ALA A 81 -0.70 6.54 1.78
CA ALA A 81 -1.23 5.23 1.38
C ALA A 81 -0.11 4.21 1.13
N ASN A 82 0.98 4.60 0.46
CA ASN A 82 2.09 3.69 0.18
C ASN A 82 2.91 3.36 1.43
N ILE A 83 3.16 4.32 2.34
CA ILE A 83 3.83 4.04 3.62
C ILE A 83 3.03 3.03 4.45
N MET A 84 1.72 3.26 4.57
CA MET A 84 0.85 2.37 5.33
C MET A 84 0.80 0.97 4.71
N THR A 85 0.68 0.88 3.38
CA THR A 85 0.61 -0.40 2.68
C THR A 85 1.94 -1.16 2.75
N LEU A 86 3.07 -0.46 2.60
CA LEU A 86 4.40 -1.05 2.78
C LEU A 86 4.58 -1.63 4.19
N THR A 87 4.09 -0.94 5.22
CA THR A 87 4.15 -1.42 6.60
C THR A 87 3.34 -2.71 6.78
N VAL A 88 2.14 -2.76 6.21
CA VAL A 88 1.28 -3.96 6.23
C VAL A 88 1.93 -5.12 5.48
N ILE A 89 2.47 -4.87 4.28
CA ILE A 89 3.15 -5.90 3.48
C ILE A 89 4.40 -6.42 4.19
N ALA A 90 5.18 -5.53 4.82
CA ALA A 90 6.33 -5.94 5.63
C ALA A 90 5.89 -6.83 6.80
N ALA A 91 4.79 -6.50 7.49
CA ALA A 91 4.25 -7.35 8.54
C ALA A 91 3.84 -8.74 8.00
N ILE A 92 3.20 -8.81 6.83
CA ILE A 92 2.84 -10.09 6.19
C ILE A 92 4.08 -10.92 5.86
N ILE A 93 5.09 -10.30 5.23
CA ILE A 93 6.37 -10.97 4.88
C ILE A 93 7.06 -11.52 6.13
N ILE A 94 7.19 -10.69 7.17
CA ILE A 94 7.86 -11.09 8.43
C ILE A 94 7.10 -12.23 9.09
N GLY A 95 5.78 -12.15 9.18
CA GLY A 95 4.96 -13.20 9.78
C GLY A 95 5.09 -14.52 9.03
N ALA A 96 5.05 -14.47 7.69
CA ALA A 96 5.17 -15.66 6.85
C ALA A 96 6.57 -16.29 6.97
N TRP A 97 7.63 -15.46 6.98
CA TRP A 97 9.00 -15.94 7.17
C TRP A 97 9.20 -16.59 8.55
N ARG A 98 8.64 -16.00 9.62
CA ARG A 98 8.72 -16.57 10.98
C ARG A 98 7.99 -17.90 11.10
N ALA A 99 6.81 -18.01 10.50
CA ALA A 99 6.04 -19.25 10.51
C ALA A 99 6.78 -20.37 9.76
N ARG A 100 7.41 -20.09 8.62
CA ARG A 100 8.23 -21.09 7.88
C ARG A 100 9.38 -21.63 8.72
N LYS A 101 10.14 -20.72 9.33
CA LYS A 101 11.27 -21.11 10.18
C LYS A 101 10.86 -21.96 11.39
N ALA A 102 9.65 -21.75 11.93
CA ALA A 102 9.14 -22.54 13.04
C ALA A 102 8.78 -23.97 12.61
N VAL A 103 8.23 -24.14 11.40
CA VAL A 103 7.97 -25.46 10.80
C VAL A 103 9.29 -26.20 10.56
N ASP A 104 10.25 -25.56 9.89
CA ASP A 104 11.57 -26.16 9.59
C ASP A 104 12.29 -26.63 10.88
N ALA A 105 12.18 -25.87 11.97
CA ALA A 105 12.80 -26.21 13.26
C ALA A 105 12.11 -27.37 14.01
N THR A 106 10.85 -27.65 13.68
CA THR A 106 10.09 -28.77 14.27
C THR A 106 10.33 -30.07 13.50
N GLU A 107 10.68 -29.96 12.21
CA GLU A 107 10.97 -31.10 11.32
C GLU A 107 12.45 -31.53 11.32
N ALA A 108 13.35 -30.72 11.88
CA ALA A 108 14.79 -30.99 12.01
C ALA A 108 15.15 -31.81 13.26
#